data_AF-A0A257DQ61-F1
#
_entry.id   AF-A0A257DQ61-F1
#
_cell.length_a   1.000
_cell.length_b   1.000
_cell.length_c   1.000
_cell.angle_alpha   90.00
_cell.angle_beta   90.00
_cell.angle_gamma   90.00
#
_symmetry.space_group_name_H-M   'P 1'
#
loop_
_entity.id
_entity.type
_entity.pdbx_description
1 polymer ?
#
loop_
_entity_poly.entity_id
_entity_poly.type
_entity_poly.pdbx_seq_one_letter_code
_entity_poly.pdbx_strand_id
1 'polypeptide(L)'
;MATINQLVRQPRKRIVEKSDVPALQNCPQRRGVCTRVYTTTPKKPNSALRKVCRVRLTNGFEVSSYIGGEGHNLQEHSVVLIRGGRVKDLPGVRYHTVRGSLDTSGVKGRNQGRSKYGTKKPK
;
A
#
# COMPACT_ATOMS: atom_id res chain seq x y z
N MET A 1 39.81 3.95 15.99
CA MET A 1 39.75 4.75 14.75
C MET A 1 40.54 4.00 13.68
N ALA A 2 40.01 3.80 12.47
CA ALA A 2 40.71 3.06 11.44
C ALA A 2 41.83 3.91 10.80
N THR A 3 42.99 3.31 10.54
CA THR A 3 44.14 4.00 9.92
C THR A 3 43.94 4.16 8.41
N ILE A 4 44.66 5.11 7.79
CA ILE A 4 44.57 5.36 6.34
C ILE A 4 44.93 4.09 5.55
N ASN A 5 45.99 3.37 5.94
CA ASN A 5 46.38 2.12 5.30
C ASN A 5 45.30 1.02 5.41
N GLN A 6 44.53 0.99 6.50
CA GLN A 6 43.38 0.09 6.63
C GLN A 6 42.25 0.48 5.67
N LEU A 7 41.99 1.78 5.49
CA LEU A 7 40.98 2.27 4.54
C LEU A 7 41.38 2.08 3.07
N VAL A 8 42.67 2.17 2.75
CA VAL A 8 43.21 1.89 1.41
C VAL A 8 43.07 0.40 1.08
N ARG A 9 43.36 -0.49 2.05
CA ARG A 9 43.19 -1.95 1.88
C ARG A 9 41.72 -2.38 1.89
N GLN A 10 40.88 -1.73 2.71
CA GLN A 10 39.46 -2.01 2.86
C GLN A 10 38.66 -0.70 2.96
N PRO A 11 38.10 -0.22 1.83
CA PRO A 11 37.30 0.99 1.84
C PRO A 11 36.03 0.79 2.65
N ARG A 12 35.52 1.86 3.26
CA ARG A 12 34.23 1.83 3.96
C ARG A 12 33.13 1.49 2.98
N LYS A 13 32.34 0.47 3.31
CA LYS A 13 31.15 0.10 2.53
C LYS A 13 29.97 0.94 2.98
N ARG A 14 29.24 1.49 2.02
CA ARG A 14 27.94 2.10 2.29
C ARG A 14 26.96 1.00 2.68
N ILE A 15 26.16 1.24 3.72
CA ILE A 15 25.08 0.34 4.10
C ILE A 15 23.97 0.50 3.06
N VAL A 16 23.57 -0.62 2.44
CA VAL A 16 22.51 -0.63 1.44
C VAL A 16 21.17 -0.72 2.15
N GLU A 17 20.34 0.32 2.01
CA GLU A 17 18.97 0.34 2.52
C GLU A 17 18.01 -0.31 1.51
N LYS A 18 17.09 -1.13 2.00
CA LYS A 18 16.06 -1.78 1.17
C LYS A 18 14.78 -0.96 1.25
N SER A 19 14.11 -0.81 0.10
CA SER A 19 12.79 -0.21 0.07
C SER A 19 11.77 -1.09 0.78
N ASP A 20 10.91 -0.48 1.60
CA ASP A 20 9.77 -1.16 2.23
C ASP A 20 8.73 -1.64 1.21
N VAL A 21 8.68 -0.99 0.04
CA VAL A 21 7.65 -1.14 -1.00
C VAL A 21 8.24 -1.63 -2.35
N PRO A 22 8.90 -2.80 -2.38
CA PRO A 22 9.65 -3.25 -3.55
C PRO A 22 8.78 -3.50 -4.79
N ALA A 23 7.50 -3.86 -4.62
CA ALA A 23 6.61 -4.19 -5.74
C ALA A 23 6.24 -2.98 -6.61
N LEU A 24 6.44 -1.76 -6.10
CA LEU A 24 6.22 -0.54 -6.88
C LEU A 24 7.39 -0.23 -7.83
N GLN A 25 8.57 -0.83 -7.63
CA GLN A 25 9.77 -0.59 -8.45
C GLN A 25 10.01 0.91 -8.76
N ASN A 26 10.08 1.72 -7.70
CA ASN A 26 10.28 3.18 -7.76
C ASN A 26 9.17 3.98 -8.47
N CYS A 27 8.06 3.37 -8.88
CA CYS A 27 6.87 4.10 -9.29
C CYS A 27 6.07 4.58 -8.06
N PRO A 28 5.47 5.79 -8.08
CA PRO A 28 4.66 6.26 -6.96
C PRO A 28 3.36 5.45 -6.79
N GLN A 29 2.80 5.01 -7.91
CA GLN A 29 1.53 4.30 -8.00
C GLN A 29 1.63 3.21 -9.06
N ARG A 30 0.87 2.13 -8.92
CA ARG A 30 0.83 1.07 -9.92
C ARG A 30 -0.57 0.50 -10.07
N ARG A 31 -0.97 0.24 -11.32
CA ARG A 31 -2.23 -0.40 -11.64
C ARG A 31 -2.13 -1.91 -11.37
N GLY A 32 -3.21 -2.49 -10.88
CA GLY A 32 -3.36 -3.93 -10.72
C GLY A 32 -4.83 -4.36 -10.71
N VAL A 33 -5.04 -5.67 -10.70
CA VAL A 33 -6.36 -6.31 -10.68
C VAL A 33 -6.53 -7.04 -9.36
N CYS A 34 -7.66 -6.85 -8.69
CA CYS A 34 -7.99 -7.58 -7.48
C CYS A 34 -8.20 -9.07 -7.78
N THR A 35 -7.40 -9.94 -7.15
CA THR A 35 -7.57 -11.40 -7.22
C THR A 35 -8.55 -11.88 -6.15
N ARG A 36 -8.51 -11.28 -4.96
CA ARG A 36 -9.43 -11.61 -3.86
C ARG A 36 -9.69 -10.41 -2.97
N VAL A 37 -10.95 -10.15 -2.63
CA VAL A 37 -11.34 -9.12 -1.65
C VAL A 37 -11.81 -9.83 -0.38
N TYR A 38 -11.23 -9.50 0.77
CA TYR A 38 -11.50 -10.20 2.03
C TYR A 38 -11.21 -9.31 3.26
N THR A 39 -11.58 -9.79 4.44
CA THR A 39 -11.29 -9.13 5.72
C THR A 39 -10.20 -9.87 6.49
N THR A 40 -9.39 -9.14 7.25
CA THR A 40 -8.34 -9.71 8.11
C THR A 40 -8.35 -9.04 9.48
N THR A 41 -8.10 -9.82 10.52
CA THR A 41 -7.96 -9.32 11.89
C THR A 41 -6.56 -8.72 12.10
N PRO A 42 -6.43 -7.59 12.80
CA PRO A 42 -5.13 -6.99 13.11
C PRO A 42 -4.37 -7.79 14.16
N LYS A 43 -3.07 -7.50 14.30
CA LYS A 43 -2.28 -8.00 15.42
C LYS A 43 -2.77 -7.41 16.75
N LYS A 44 -2.64 -8.16 17.85
CA LYS A 44 -2.80 -7.64 19.22
C LYS A 44 -1.93 -6.38 19.39
N PRO A 45 -2.37 -5.31 20.08
CA PRO A 45 -3.52 -5.19 21.00
C PRO A 45 -4.84 -4.81 20.33
N ASN A 46 -4.84 -4.54 19.03
CA ASN A 46 -6.01 -4.01 18.33
C ASN A 46 -7.00 -5.14 17.98
N SER A 47 -8.28 -4.77 17.86
CA SER A 47 -9.34 -5.65 17.36
C SER A 47 -10.22 -4.89 16.36
N ALA A 48 -10.41 -5.47 15.17
CA ALA A 48 -11.28 -4.95 14.11
C ALA A 48 -11.33 -5.96 12.94
N LEU A 49 -12.29 -5.78 12.03
CA LEU A 49 -12.27 -6.41 10.72
C LEU A 49 -11.71 -5.42 9.69
N ARG A 50 -10.45 -5.58 9.31
CA ARG A 50 -9.79 -4.72 8.33
C ARG A 50 -10.06 -5.23 6.91
N LYS A 51 -10.55 -4.36 6.03
CA LYS A 51 -10.83 -4.68 4.62
C LYS A 51 -9.55 -4.62 3.80
N VAL A 52 -9.21 -5.71 3.12
CA VAL A 52 -7.98 -5.84 2.32
C VAL A 52 -8.30 -6.52 0.98
N CYS A 53 -7.43 -6.33 0.01
CA CYS A 53 -7.49 -7.03 -1.27
C CYS A 53 -6.11 -7.60 -1.63
N ARG A 54 -6.09 -8.78 -2.23
CA ARG A 54 -4.94 -9.27 -2.99
C ARG A 54 -5.03 -8.69 -4.39
N VAL A 55 -3.92 -8.13 -4.87
CA VAL A 55 -3.85 -7.41 -6.13
C VAL A 55 -2.67 -7.95 -6.94
N ARG A 56 -2.95 -8.40 -8.16
CA ARG A 56 -1.93 -8.73 -9.16
C ARG A 56 -1.60 -7.47 -9.94
N LEU A 57 -0.38 -7.00 -9.80
CA LEU A 57 0.10 -5.78 -10.44
C LEU A 57 0.51 -6.04 -11.89
N THR A 58 0.55 -4.96 -12.67
CA THR A 58 1.02 -4.97 -14.07
C THR A 58 2.44 -5.49 -14.26
N ASN A 59 3.29 -5.46 -13.23
CA ASN A 59 4.65 -6.03 -13.25
C ASN A 59 4.73 -7.47 -12.76
N GLY A 60 3.60 -8.17 -12.61
CA GLY A 60 3.54 -9.58 -12.23
C GLY A 60 3.59 -9.86 -10.72
N PHE A 61 3.89 -8.86 -9.88
CA PHE A 61 3.88 -9.06 -8.42
C PHE A 61 2.44 -9.17 -7.89
N GLU A 62 2.22 -10.11 -6.98
CA GLU A 62 0.97 -10.21 -6.22
C GLU A 62 1.17 -9.69 -4.80
N VAL A 63 0.41 -8.66 -4.43
CA VAL A 63 0.56 -7.95 -3.16
C VAL A 63 -0.76 -7.78 -2.43
N SER A 64 -0.69 -7.67 -1.10
CA SER A 64 -1.85 -7.29 -0.28
C SER A 64 -1.92 -5.76 -0.15
N SER A 65 -3.08 -5.20 -0.49
CA SER A 65 -3.37 -3.77 -0.39
C SER A 65 -4.52 -3.51 0.59
N TYR A 66 -4.37 -2.49 1.43
CA TYR A 66 -5.40 -2.04 2.36
C TYR A 66 -6.41 -1.12 1.69
N ILE A 67 -7.70 -1.40 1.92
CA ILE A 67 -8.80 -0.59 1.41
C ILE A 67 -9.19 0.42 2.50
N GLY A 68 -8.71 1.65 2.34
CA GLY A 68 -8.93 2.71 3.34
C GLY A 68 -10.33 3.32 3.27
N GLY A 69 -10.82 3.77 4.43
CA GLY A 69 -12.08 4.47 4.57
C GLY A 69 -13.25 3.55 4.94
N GLU A 70 -14.42 4.16 5.06
CA GLU A 70 -15.68 3.46 5.37
C GLU A 70 -16.34 2.95 4.09
N GLY A 71 -16.76 1.69 4.11
CA GLY A 71 -17.35 1.03 2.93
C GLY A 71 -16.40 0.91 1.73
N HIS A 72 -16.72 0.00 0.81
CA HIS A 72 -16.07 -0.12 -0.50
C HIS A 72 -16.96 -0.94 -1.44
N ASN A 73 -16.71 -0.83 -2.74
CA ASN A 73 -17.46 -1.49 -3.81
C ASN A 73 -16.63 -2.54 -4.58
N LEU A 74 -15.42 -2.87 -4.10
CA LEU A 74 -14.51 -3.74 -4.86
C LEU A 74 -14.96 -5.19 -4.81
N GLN A 75 -14.79 -5.84 -5.94
CA GLN A 75 -15.05 -7.26 -6.15
C GLN A 75 -13.80 -7.91 -6.74
N GLU A 76 -13.86 -9.22 -6.97
CA GLU A 76 -12.84 -9.89 -7.78
C GLU A 76 -12.80 -9.25 -9.18
N HIS A 77 -11.62 -9.22 -9.79
CA HIS A 77 -11.35 -8.60 -11.09
C HIS A 77 -11.51 -7.08 -11.18
N SER A 78 -11.90 -6.38 -10.11
CA SER A 78 -11.89 -4.92 -10.11
C SER A 78 -10.47 -4.39 -10.34
N VAL A 79 -10.32 -3.41 -11.23
CA VAL A 79 -9.05 -2.76 -11.53
C VAL A 79 -8.84 -1.62 -10.55
N VAL A 80 -7.69 -1.64 -9.89
CA VAL A 80 -7.36 -0.70 -8.82
C VAL A 80 -6.00 -0.06 -9.01
N LEU A 81 -5.85 1.15 -8.48
CA LEU A 81 -4.56 1.82 -8.39
C LEU A 81 -4.04 1.70 -6.96
N ILE A 82 -2.83 1.15 -6.80
CA ILE A 82 -2.17 1.03 -5.50
C ILE A 82 -1.10 2.11 -5.32
N ARG A 83 -0.86 2.49 -4.06
CA ARG A 83 0.24 3.35 -3.63
C ARG A 83 0.97 2.73 -2.45
N GLY A 84 2.17 3.23 -2.17
CA GLY A 84 2.94 2.82 -1.00
C GLY A 84 2.29 3.24 0.32
N GLY A 85 2.52 2.45 1.36
CA GLY A 85 2.20 2.78 2.74
C GLY A 85 1.81 1.53 3.53
N ARG A 86 2.56 1.27 4.60
CA ARG A 86 2.34 0.10 5.46
C ARG A 86 1.25 0.37 6.48
N VAL A 87 0.37 -0.61 6.66
CA VAL A 87 -0.56 -0.62 7.80
C VAL A 87 0.16 -1.29 8.98
N LYS A 88 0.45 -0.52 10.03
CA LYS A 88 1.19 -1.01 11.22
C LYS A 88 0.51 -2.20 11.91
N ASP A 89 -0.82 -2.23 11.85
CA ASP A 89 -1.68 -3.22 12.50
C ASP A 89 -1.70 -4.57 11.76
N LEU A 90 -1.50 -4.57 10.45
CA LEU A 90 -1.64 -5.77 9.61
C LEU A 90 -0.25 -6.23 9.13
N PRO A 91 0.22 -7.40 9.57
CA PRO A 91 1.48 -7.94 9.06
C PRO A 91 1.34 -8.24 7.55
N GLY A 92 2.38 -7.89 6.78
CA GLY A 92 2.42 -8.15 5.33
C GLY A 92 1.63 -7.17 4.45
N VAL A 93 0.83 -6.26 5.01
CA VAL A 93 0.08 -5.25 4.23
C VAL A 93 0.89 -3.96 4.12
N ARG A 94 1.58 -3.81 2.99
CA ARG A 94 2.53 -2.71 2.73
C ARG A 94 2.03 -1.63 1.76
N TYR A 95 0.85 -1.84 1.19
CA TYR A 95 0.28 -0.99 0.15
C TYR A 95 -1.13 -0.55 0.52
N HIS A 96 -1.55 0.56 -0.08
CA HIS A 96 -2.88 1.11 0.04
C HIS A 96 -3.53 1.25 -1.34
N THR A 97 -4.81 0.92 -1.42
CA THR A 97 -5.60 1.22 -2.60
C THR A 97 -5.98 2.69 -2.58
N VAL A 98 -5.75 3.40 -3.68
CA VAL A 98 -6.19 4.79 -3.87
C VAL A 98 -7.69 4.78 -4.08
N ARG A 99 -8.45 5.57 -3.33
CA ARG A 99 -9.92 5.66 -3.46
C ARG A 99 -10.30 6.71 -4.51
N GLY A 100 -11.40 6.46 -5.22
CA GLY A 100 -11.89 7.36 -6.28
C GLY A 100 -11.06 7.28 -7.57
N SER A 101 -10.34 6.17 -7.76
CA SER A 101 -9.49 5.91 -8.92
C SER A 101 -9.86 4.57 -9.55
N LEU A 102 -9.93 4.52 -10.89
CA LEU A 102 -10.38 3.34 -11.64
C LEU A 102 -11.72 2.83 -11.07
N ASP A 103 -11.84 1.53 -10.77
CA ASP A 103 -13.09 0.93 -10.30
C ASP A 103 -13.34 1.18 -8.80
N THR A 104 -12.40 1.81 -8.09
CA THR A 104 -12.53 2.11 -6.66
C THR A 104 -13.39 3.34 -6.46
N SER A 105 -14.58 3.18 -5.90
CA SER A 105 -15.43 4.33 -5.55
C SER A 105 -14.85 5.12 -4.37
N GLY A 106 -15.10 6.44 -4.37
CA GLY A 106 -14.83 7.29 -3.21
C GLY A 106 -15.68 6.89 -2.00
N VAL A 107 -15.31 7.37 -0.81
CA VAL A 107 -16.11 7.13 0.40
C VAL A 107 -17.37 8.00 0.37
N LYS A 108 -18.54 7.39 0.53
CA LYS A 108 -19.83 8.10 0.55
C LYS A 108 -19.95 8.99 1.80
N GLY A 109 -20.57 10.17 1.67
CA GLY A 109 -20.88 11.05 2.80
C GLY A 109 -19.68 11.70 3.52
N ARG A 110 -18.46 11.57 2.99
CA ARG A 110 -17.28 12.10 3.67
C ARG A 110 -17.15 13.61 3.46
N ASN A 111 -17.23 14.38 4.55
CA ASN A 111 -17.10 15.84 4.52
C ASN A 111 -15.67 16.33 4.80
N GLN A 112 -14.89 15.58 5.60
CA GLN A 112 -13.52 15.94 5.99
C GLN A 112 -12.47 14.97 5.41
N GLY A 113 -11.29 15.49 5.06
CA GLY A 113 -10.20 14.69 4.48
C GLY A 113 -10.55 14.05 3.13
N ARG A 114 -11.47 14.68 2.38
CA ARG A 114 -12.09 14.16 1.15
C ARG A 114 -11.09 13.73 0.08
N SER A 115 -10.04 14.53 -0.11
CA SER A 115 -8.99 14.29 -1.11
C SER A 115 -8.29 12.94 -0.92
N LYS A 116 -8.15 12.48 0.33
CA LYS A 116 -7.53 11.17 0.64
C LYS A 116 -8.43 9.99 0.28
N TYR A 117 -9.73 10.19 0.24
CA TYR A 117 -10.74 9.13 0.06
C TYR A 117 -11.56 9.27 -1.23
N GLY A 118 -11.12 10.12 -2.17
CA GLY A 118 -11.72 10.23 -3.49
C GLY A 118 -13.15 10.79 -3.51
N THR A 119 -13.55 11.55 -2.49
CA THR A 119 -14.90 12.12 -2.39
C THR A 119 -14.91 13.54 -2.95
N LYS A 120 -15.86 13.86 -3.86
CA LYS A 120 -16.00 15.23 -4.40
C LYS A 120 -16.57 16.19 -3.35
N LYS A 121 -16.34 17.49 -3.52
CA LYS A 121 -16.97 18.52 -2.67
C LYS A 121 -18.50 18.49 -2.95
N PRO A 122 -19.35 18.36 -1.93
CA PRO A 122 -20.80 18.46 -2.11
C PRO A 122 -21.13 19.86 -2.65
N LYS A 123 -22.18 19.93 -3.46
CA LYS A 123 -22.71 21.18 -3.99
C LYS A 123 -23.35 21.98 -2.87
#